data_AF-A0A7W1US84-F1
#
_entry.id   AF-A0A7W1US84-F1
#
_cell.length_a   1.000
_cell.length_b   1.000
_cell.length_c   1.000
_cell.angle_alpha   90.00
_cell.angle_beta   90.00
_cell.angle_gamma   90.00
#
_symmetry.space_group_name_H-M   'P 1'
#
loop_
_entity.id
_entity.type
_entity.pdbx_description
1 polymer ?
#
loop_
_entity_poly.entity_id
_entity_poly.type
_entity_poly.pdbx_seq_one_letter_code
_entity_poly.pdbx_strand_id
1 'polypeptide(L)'
;MSFGQQSGPPASDKQVQYLLALVRKAGYTDFREARHPMSLNQRQARGKFTRLEASELIDRLLGDDAADDEGVGAEASPPATKADAQAPPRAAPARGRTLRELPLERLVAELERRGFSVVPAEEETPTASPDQDGSIP
;
A
#
# COMPACT_ATOMS: atom_id res chain seq x y z
N MET A 1 13.30 13.51 -23.52
CA MET A 1 12.27 12.79 -22.72
C MET A 1 10.94 13.02 -23.41
N SER A 2 10.32 11.99 -24.01
CA SER A 2 9.09 12.16 -24.81
C SER A 2 7.85 11.97 -23.93
N PHE A 3 7.35 13.08 -23.37
CA PHE A 3 6.04 13.13 -22.72
C PHE A 3 4.99 13.42 -23.81
N GLY A 4 4.28 12.39 -24.25
CA GLY A 4 3.25 12.55 -25.29
C GLY A 4 3.00 11.33 -26.16
N GLN A 5 3.68 10.20 -25.94
CA GLN A 5 3.32 8.97 -26.65
C GLN A 5 1.88 8.58 -26.30
N GLN A 6 1.09 8.52 -27.37
CA GLN A 6 -0.34 8.26 -27.39
C GLN A 6 -0.65 7.06 -26.50
N SER A 7 -1.41 7.30 -25.43
CA SER A 7 -1.77 6.30 -24.44
C SER A 7 -2.68 5.23 -25.07
N GLY A 8 -2.11 4.30 -25.83
CA GLY A 8 -2.71 3.08 -26.36
C GLY A 8 -4.09 3.18 -27.04
N PRO A 9 -4.68 2.05 -27.45
CA PRO A 9 -6.10 1.97 -27.74
C PRO A 9 -6.90 2.13 -26.43
N PRO A 10 -8.12 2.74 -26.48
CA PRO A 10 -8.99 2.82 -25.33
C PRO A 10 -9.39 1.42 -24.84
N ALA A 11 -9.66 1.29 -23.54
CA ALA A 11 -10.21 0.06 -22.97
C ALA A 11 -11.60 -0.21 -23.55
N SER A 12 -11.96 -1.49 -23.66
CA SER A 12 -13.32 -1.89 -24.03
C SER A 12 -14.30 -1.53 -22.90
N ASP A 13 -15.54 -1.16 -23.25
CA ASP A 13 -16.61 -0.92 -22.26
C ASP A 13 -16.78 -2.09 -21.28
N LYS A 14 -16.60 -3.33 -21.76
CA LYS A 14 -16.63 -4.53 -20.90
C LYS A 14 -15.52 -4.52 -19.85
N GLN A 15 -14.31 -4.10 -20.22
CA GLN A 15 -13.18 -4.00 -19.29
C GLN A 15 -13.42 -2.89 -18.26
N VAL A 16 -13.97 -1.74 -18.68
CA VAL A 16 -14.27 -0.63 -17.76
C VAL A 16 -15.40 -1.01 -16.80
N GLN A 17 -16.44 -1.70 -17.26
CA GLN A 17 -17.50 -2.21 -16.38
C GLN A 17 -16.99 -3.26 -15.40
N TYR A 18 -16.14 -4.17 -15.86
CA TYR A 18 -15.52 -5.18 -14.99
C TYR A 18 -14.64 -4.54 -13.91
N LEU A 19 -13.84 -3.53 -14.28
CA LEU A 19 -13.09 -2.71 -13.32
C LEU A 19 -13.99 -2.04 -12.28
N LEU A 20 -15.12 -1.47 -12.71
CA LEU A 20 -16.06 -0.83 -11.78
C LEU A 20 -16.63 -1.86 -10.78
N ALA A 21 -16.90 -3.09 -11.23
CA ALA A 21 -17.35 -4.16 -10.36
C ALA A 21 -16.27 -4.55 -9.33
N LEU A 22 -15.01 -4.66 -9.74
CA LEU A 22 -13.89 -4.94 -8.84
C LEU A 22 -13.65 -3.81 -7.84
N VAL A 23 -13.69 -2.55 -8.29
CA VAL A 23 -13.55 -1.38 -7.42
C VAL A 23 -14.65 -1.32 -6.35
N ARG A 24 -15.88 -1.70 -6.72
CA ARG A 24 -17.00 -1.84 -5.78
C ARG A 24 -16.82 -3.00 -4.82
N LYS A 25 -16.30 -4.11 -5.29
CA LYS A 25 -15.95 -5.25 -4.43
C LYS A 25 -14.89 -4.88 -3.40
N ALA A 26 -13.92 -4.03 -3.78
CA ALA A 26 -12.91 -3.45 -2.89
C ALA A 26 -13.46 -2.36 -1.94
N GLY A 27 -14.77 -2.09 -1.95
CA GLY A 27 -15.43 -1.18 -1.01
C GLY A 27 -15.58 0.27 -1.48
N TYR A 28 -15.27 0.60 -2.74
CA TYR A 28 -15.41 1.97 -3.27
C TYR A 28 -16.63 2.11 -4.18
N THR A 29 -17.30 3.25 -4.15
CA THR A 29 -18.53 3.46 -4.94
C THR A 29 -18.23 3.61 -6.43
N ASP A 30 -17.14 4.32 -6.76
CA ASP A 30 -16.72 4.66 -8.11
C ASP A 30 -15.18 4.89 -8.23
N PHE A 31 -14.72 5.17 -9.46
CA PHE A 31 -13.31 5.47 -9.73
C PHE A 31 -12.82 6.81 -9.15
N ARG A 32 -13.72 7.73 -8.79
CA ARG A 32 -13.34 9.01 -8.19
C ARG A 32 -12.95 8.82 -6.75
N GLU A 33 -13.72 8.02 -6.02
CA GLU A 33 -13.45 7.65 -4.64
C GLU A 33 -12.16 6.81 -4.56
N ALA A 34 -12.04 5.82 -5.45
CA ALA A 34 -10.85 4.97 -5.54
C ALA A 34 -9.59 5.71 -6.06
N ARG A 35 -9.69 6.99 -6.44
CA ARG A 35 -8.59 7.74 -7.07
C ARG A 35 -7.34 7.79 -6.22
N HIS A 36 -7.46 8.22 -4.97
CA HIS A 36 -6.31 8.38 -4.09
C HIS A 36 -5.81 7.01 -3.59
N PRO A 37 -6.69 6.12 -3.08
CA PRO A 37 -6.26 4.81 -2.59
C PRO A 37 -5.57 3.96 -3.66
N MET A 38 -6.10 3.94 -4.89
CA MET A 38 -5.54 3.14 -5.99
C MET A 38 -4.52 3.90 -6.85
N SER A 39 -4.16 5.14 -6.46
CA SER A 39 -3.22 6.00 -7.21
C SER A 39 -3.63 6.25 -8.67
N LEU A 40 -4.94 6.35 -8.94
CA LEU A 40 -5.45 6.64 -10.27
C LEU A 40 -5.20 8.10 -10.65
N ASN A 41 -4.92 8.34 -11.93
CA ASN A 41 -4.82 9.70 -12.44
C ASN A 41 -6.22 10.32 -12.69
N GLN A 42 -6.27 11.62 -12.98
CA GLN A 42 -7.55 12.32 -13.20
C GLN A 42 -8.36 11.76 -14.37
N ARG A 43 -7.70 11.26 -15.42
CA ARG A 43 -8.34 10.66 -16.60
C ARG A 43 -9.00 9.33 -16.22
N GLN A 44 -8.27 8.47 -15.51
CA GLN A 44 -8.74 7.18 -15.01
C GLN A 44 -9.87 7.32 -13.99
N ALA A 45 -9.81 8.32 -13.11
CA ALA A 45 -10.90 8.66 -12.19
C ALA A 45 -12.20 9.08 -12.92
N ARG A 46 -12.12 9.42 -14.21
CA ARG A 46 -13.28 9.68 -15.09
C ARG A 46 -13.70 8.44 -15.90
N GLY A 47 -13.17 7.25 -15.57
CA GLY A 47 -13.44 6.00 -16.28
C GLY A 47 -12.72 5.83 -17.61
N LYS A 48 -11.76 6.71 -17.93
CA LYS A 48 -11.04 6.69 -19.21
C LYS A 48 -9.71 5.95 -19.08
N PHE A 49 -9.75 4.67 -19.40
CA PHE A 49 -8.59 3.77 -19.37
C PHE A 49 -8.13 3.41 -20.77
N THR A 50 -6.84 3.13 -20.91
CA THR A 50 -6.32 2.40 -22.07
C THR A 50 -6.48 0.90 -21.85
N ARG A 51 -6.44 0.09 -22.91
CA ARG A 51 -6.55 -1.36 -22.78
C ARG A 51 -5.50 -1.96 -21.84
N LEU A 52 -4.26 -1.46 -21.90
CA LEU A 52 -3.17 -1.93 -21.04
C LEU A 52 -3.39 -1.51 -19.59
N GLU A 53 -3.72 -0.24 -19.36
CA GLU A 53 -3.99 0.25 -18.00
C GLU A 53 -5.17 -0.47 -17.35
N ALA A 54 -6.19 -0.81 -18.13
CA ALA A 54 -7.33 -1.54 -17.62
C ALA A 54 -6.93 -2.96 -17.20
N SER A 55 -6.16 -3.67 -18.02
CA SER A 55 -5.64 -5.00 -17.69
C SER A 55 -4.76 -4.97 -16.44
N GLU A 56 -3.80 -4.04 -16.35
CA GLU A 56 -2.91 -3.92 -15.18
C GLU A 56 -3.68 -3.65 -13.88
N LEU A 57 -4.72 -2.80 -13.93
CA LEU A 57 -5.54 -2.52 -12.76
C LEU A 57 -6.42 -3.71 -12.37
N ILE A 58 -6.94 -4.48 -13.34
CA ILE A 58 -7.67 -5.73 -13.08
C ILE A 58 -6.77 -6.73 -12.36
N ASP A 59 -5.56 -6.96 -12.88
CA ASP A 59 -4.63 -7.93 -12.32
C ASP A 59 -4.23 -7.56 -10.88
N ARG A 60 -4.02 -6.26 -10.62
CA ARG A 60 -3.77 -5.75 -9.27
C ARG A 60 -4.93 -5.99 -8.32
N LEU A 61 -6.16 -5.67 -8.74
CA LEU A 61 -7.34 -5.82 -7.88
C LEU A 61 -7.67 -7.28 -7.58
N LEU A 62 -7.46 -8.19 -8.54
CA LEU A 62 -7.60 -9.61 -8.30
C LEU A 62 -6.50 -10.17 -7.39
N GLY A 63 -5.28 -9.63 -7.46
CA GLY A 63 -4.18 -10.02 -6.60
C GLY A 63 -4.34 -9.55 -5.15
N ASP A 64 -4.85 -8.34 -4.93
CA ASP A 64 -5.12 -7.81 -3.59
C ASP A 64 -6.26 -8.61 -2.91
N ASP A 65 -7.34 -8.93 -3.65
CA ASP A 65 -8.46 -9.72 -3.14
C ASP A 65 -8.04 -11.15 -2.70
N ALA A 66 -7.06 -11.74 -3.38
CA ALA A 66 -6.49 -13.03 -2.99
C ALA A 66 -5.58 -12.94 -1.75
N ALA A 67 -5.04 -11.76 -1.42
CA ALA A 67 -4.22 -11.55 -0.24
C ALA A 67 -5.07 -11.30 1.02
N ASP A 68 -6.29 -10.79 0.87
CA ASP A 68 -7.24 -10.58 1.98
C ASP A 68 -7.96 -11.89 2.42
N ASP A 69 -7.92 -12.96 1.61
CA ASP A 69 -8.53 -14.28 1.93
C ASP A 69 -7.57 -15.25 2.64
N GLU A 70 -6.25 -14.99 2.63
CA GLU A 70 -5.25 -15.89 3.20
C GLU A 70 -4.99 -15.62 4.69
N GLY A 71 -6.04 -15.92 5.46
CA GLY A 71 -6.01 -16.05 6.90
C GLY A 71 -6.04 -17.50 7.39
N VAL A 72 -5.50 -18.50 6.67
CA VAL A 72 -5.03 -19.80 7.23
C VAL A 72 -4.38 -20.67 6.15
N GLY A 73 -3.11 -21.05 6.31
CA GLY A 73 -2.61 -22.29 5.72
C GLY A 73 -1.22 -22.25 5.10
N ALA A 74 -0.24 -22.55 5.95
CA ALA A 74 1.10 -23.03 5.63
C ALA A 74 1.26 -23.84 4.31
N GLU A 75 2.35 -23.50 3.62
CA GLU A 75 3.26 -24.40 2.89
C GLU A 75 2.73 -25.21 1.70
N ALA A 76 3.07 -24.77 0.48
CA ALA A 76 3.58 -25.66 -0.56
C ALA A 76 4.44 -24.91 -1.60
N SER A 77 5.70 -25.32 -1.67
CA SER A 77 6.67 -24.97 -2.72
C SER A 77 6.49 -25.86 -3.99
N PRO A 78 7.24 -25.66 -5.10
CA PRO A 78 6.76 -25.65 -6.49
C PRO A 78 6.89 -26.99 -7.25
N PRO A 79 6.62 -27.02 -8.58
CA PRO A 79 7.74 -27.05 -9.51
C PRO A 79 7.56 -26.17 -10.75
N ALA A 80 8.57 -25.36 -11.06
CA ALA A 80 8.73 -24.71 -12.37
C ALA A 80 9.88 -25.41 -13.11
N THR A 81 9.55 -26.11 -14.18
CA THR A 81 10.51 -26.58 -15.17
C THR A 81 10.98 -25.41 -16.05
N LYS A 82 12.30 -25.23 -16.12
CA LYS A 82 13.18 -24.68 -17.19
C LYS A 82 12.46 -24.03 -18.40
N ALA A 83 12.90 -22.93 -19.02
CA ALA A 83 14.00 -21.99 -18.89
C ALA A 83 13.73 -20.93 -19.98
N ASP A 84 14.00 -19.64 -19.75
CA ASP A 84 14.80 -18.80 -20.67
C ASP A 84 15.11 -17.42 -20.06
N ALA A 85 16.39 -17.05 -20.17
CA ALA A 85 16.95 -15.71 -20.28
C ALA A 85 16.41 -14.51 -19.42
N GLN A 86 17.25 -14.13 -18.45
CA GLN A 86 17.94 -12.82 -18.42
C GLN A 86 17.26 -11.61 -17.75
N ALA A 87 17.60 -11.38 -16.47
CA ALA A 87 18.02 -10.11 -15.84
C ALA A 87 17.96 -10.26 -14.30
N PRO A 88 18.88 -9.65 -13.51
CA PRO A 88 18.78 -9.72 -12.05
C PRO A 88 17.44 -9.11 -11.60
N PRO A 89 16.73 -9.71 -10.63
CA PRO A 89 15.52 -9.11 -10.09
C PRO A 89 15.94 -7.80 -9.43
N ARG A 90 15.59 -6.68 -10.05
CA ARG A 90 15.56 -5.40 -9.37
C ARG A 90 14.53 -5.58 -8.28
N ALA A 91 15.00 -5.84 -7.06
CA ALA A 91 14.17 -6.04 -5.88
C ALA A 91 13.06 -5.00 -5.92
N ALA A 92 11.83 -5.47 -6.13
CA ALA A 92 10.67 -4.62 -6.05
C ALA A 92 10.75 -3.92 -4.69
N PRO A 93 10.60 -2.59 -4.60
CA PRO A 93 10.48 -1.97 -3.30
C PRO A 93 9.25 -2.62 -2.67
N ALA A 94 9.45 -3.38 -1.59
CA ALA A 94 8.37 -4.00 -0.83
C ALA A 94 7.35 -2.89 -0.55
N ARG A 95 6.22 -2.93 -1.27
CA ARG A 95 5.21 -1.87 -1.21
C ARG A 95 4.49 -2.02 0.13
N GLY A 96 4.53 -0.92 0.88
CA GLY A 96 3.93 -0.65 2.20
C GLY A 96 3.19 -1.78 2.87
N ARG A 97 3.88 -2.51 3.77
CA ARG A 97 3.21 -3.15 4.91
C ARG A 97 2.47 -2.08 5.69
N THR A 98 1.24 -2.37 6.09
CA THR A 98 0.49 -1.54 7.03
C THR A 98 1.35 -1.33 8.27
N LEU A 99 1.63 -0.07 8.63
CA LEU A 99 2.53 0.25 9.76
C LEU A 99 2.04 -0.35 11.09
N ARG A 100 0.75 -0.68 11.18
CA ARG A 100 0.11 -1.31 12.34
C ARG A 100 0.52 -2.77 12.57
N GLU A 101 0.94 -3.48 11.53
CA GLU A 101 1.35 -4.89 11.62
C GLU A 101 2.86 -5.05 11.85
N LEU A 102 3.64 -3.97 11.72
CA LEU A 102 5.08 -4.02 11.91
C LEU A 102 5.41 -4.02 13.41
N PRO A 103 6.26 -4.94 13.89
CA PRO A 103 6.77 -4.92 15.25
C PRO A 103 7.44 -3.57 15.57
N LEU A 104 7.19 -3.04 16.77
CA LEU A 104 7.65 -1.71 17.18
C LEU A 104 9.17 -1.53 17.00
N GLU A 105 9.96 -2.52 17.38
CA GLU A 105 11.42 -2.53 17.24
C GLU A 105 11.88 -2.36 15.79
N ARG A 106 11.18 -3.02 14.85
CA ARG A 106 11.46 -2.91 13.42
C ARG A 106 11.05 -1.56 12.87
N LEU A 107 9.99 -0.98 13.40
CA LEU A 107 9.51 0.33 13.02
C LEU A 107 10.47 1.44 13.47
N VAL A 108 10.99 1.35 14.71
CA VAL A 108 12.02 2.27 15.23
C VAL A 108 13.28 2.23 14.38
N ALA A 109 13.81 1.03 14.11
CA ALA A 109 15.02 0.86 13.30
C ALA A 109 14.86 1.41 11.86
N GLU A 110 13.68 1.27 11.26
CA GLU A 110 13.41 1.78 9.90
C GLU A 110 13.27 3.31 9.87
N LEU A 111 12.76 3.93 10.94
CA LEU A 111 12.72 5.39 11.07
C LEU A 111 14.13 5.97 11.23
N GLU A 112 14.96 5.38 12.09
CA GLU A 112 16.36 5.80 12.29
C GLU A 112 17.21 5.65 11.03
N ARG A 113 17.07 4.52 10.32
CA ARG A 113 17.75 4.29 9.04
C ARG A 113 17.38 5.34 7.99
N ARG A 114 16.18 5.92 8.09
CA ARG A 114 15.70 7.00 7.20
C ARG A 114 16.04 8.40 7.71
N GLY A 115 16.78 8.50 8.81
CA GLY A 115 17.27 9.75 9.39
C GLY A 115 16.29 10.41 10.36
N PHE A 116 15.27 9.70 10.84
CA PHE A 116 14.35 10.20 11.86
C PHE A 116 14.77 9.70 13.24
N SER A 117 14.80 10.56 14.26
CA SER A 117 15.04 10.18 15.66
C SER A 117 13.72 9.87 16.36
N VAL A 118 13.61 8.70 16.97
CA VAL A 118 12.42 8.33 17.77
C VAL A 118 12.68 8.70 19.24
N VAL A 119 11.83 9.55 19.80
CA VAL A 119 11.82 9.84 21.24
C VAL A 119 10.74 8.97 21.86
N PRO A 120 11.04 8.07 22.81
CA PRO A 120 9.99 7.41 23.56
C PRO A 120 9.13 8.50 24.20
N ALA A 121 7.81 8.32 24.19
CA ALA A 121 6.94 9.18 24.98
C ALA A 121 7.36 8.98 26.43
N GLU A 122 8.19 9.88 26.94
CA GLU A 122 8.63 9.84 28.32
C GLU A 122 7.36 9.91 29.15
N GLU A 123 7.13 8.86 29.94
CA GLU A 123 6.10 8.88 30.95
C GLU A 123 6.32 10.15 31.75
N GLU A 124 5.38 11.11 31.65
CA GLU A 124 5.31 12.25 32.54
C GLU A 124 5.21 11.68 33.95
N THR A 125 6.38 11.53 34.59
CA THR A 125 6.44 11.31 36.02
C THR A 125 5.71 12.49 36.65
N PRO A 126 4.64 12.27 37.43
CA PRO A 126 4.02 13.36 38.15
C PRO A 126 5.09 13.94 39.06
N THR A 127 5.51 15.17 38.77
CA THR A 127 6.44 15.91 39.60
C THR A 127 5.80 15.97 40.99
N ALA A 128 6.36 15.20 41.93
CA ALA A 128 6.02 15.32 43.31
C ALA A 128 6.58 16.68 43.75
N SER A 129 5.72 17.70 43.82
CA SER A 129 6.01 18.94 44.54
C SER A 129 6.42 18.59 45.97
N PRO A 130 7.65 18.88 46.41
CA PRO A 130 7.91 18.98 47.82
C PRO A 130 7.47 20.39 48.24
N ASP A 131 6.22 20.53 48.67
CA ASP A 131 5.81 21.69 49.47
C ASP A 131 6.56 21.63 50.81
N GLN A 132 7.73 22.24 50.82
CA GLN A 132 8.32 22.82 52.01
C GLN A 132 7.58 24.14 52.26
N ASP A 133 6.78 24.23 53.32
CA ASP A 133 7.05 25.10 54.47
C ASP A 133 5.83 25.13 55.40
N GLY A 134 6.06 24.79 56.66
CA GLY A 134 5.02 24.73 57.69
C GLY A 134 5.65 24.73 59.07
N SER A 135 6.65 25.59 59.26
CA SER A 135 7.28 25.87 60.55
C SER A 135 6.29 26.57 61.47
N ILE A 136 5.82 25.89 62.53
CA ILE A 136 5.22 26.51 63.72
C ILE A 136 5.57 25.67 64.96
N PRO A 137 6.22 26.26 65.97
CA PRO A 137 5.78 26.11 67.36
C PRO A 137 5.16 27.39 67.92
#